data_AF-A0A920L3H7-F1
#
_entry.id   AF-A0A920L3H7-F1
#
_cell.length_a   1.000
_cell.length_b   1.000
_cell.length_c   1.000
_cell.angle_alpha   90.00
_cell.angle_beta   90.00
_cell.angle_gamma   90.00
#
_symmetry.space_group_name_H-M   'P 1'
#
loop_
_entity.id
_entity.type
_entity.pdbx_description
1 polymer ?
#
loop_
_entity_poly.entity_id
_entity_poly.type
_entity_poly.pdbx_seq_one_letter_code
_entity_poly.pdbx_strand_id
1 'polypeptide(L)'
;MVKKAQAIKKNSNQAISVSRIRFNKLILDSWFIIQGFLGIFVLLALTTFSPKDLGWNTQVFSGNNQDITQVSNAVGSWGAYVSDFLLTIFGYMSYILVYWLLWPIARHFFFPKHKVPLSDIYTGLLGVKVLGWILVVLSGATLFSLLLEPGSSFLPEEGGGLIGSTVSSLFIVPLSFIGSLLLFSALLLLGLTLSIEVSWIALINKLQQLFLTSGSSFGFKLSELIISLREKQKLRREKLERQEKVILNSKVKDQTKPAEVIKPKPKIRKKQKSRARKTSRAI
;
A
#
# COMPACT_ATOMS: atom_id res chain seq x y z
N MET A 1 -42.48 47.57 43.32
CA MET A 1 -41.17 48.21 43.06
C MET A 1 -40.42 47.39 42.02
N VAL A 2 -40.15 47.97 40.86
CA VAL A 2 -39.60 47.27 39.67
C VAL A 2 -38.08 47.20 39.76
N LYS A 3 -37.50 45.99 39.78
CA LYS A 3 -36.06 45.76 39.59
C LYS A 3 -35.69 46.11 38.14
N LYS A 4 -35.02 47.23 37.91
CA LYS A 4 -34.38 47.54 36.62
C LYS A 4 -33.21 46.57 36.40
N ALA A 5 -33.31 45.76 35.34
CA ALA A 5 -32.19 44.96 34.85
C ALA A 5 -31.12 45.89 34.27
N GLN A 6 -29.95 45.93 34.90
CA GLN A 6 -28.78 46.60 34.33
C GLN A 6 -28.22 45.73 33.20
N ALA A 7 -28.35 46.20 31.96
CA ALA A 7 -27.69 45.59 30.81
C ALA A 7 -26.17 45.81 30.93
N ILE A 8 -25.43 44.71 31.08
CA ILE A 8 -23.96 44.70 31.15
C ILE A 8 -23.41 45.15 29.79
N LYS A 9 -22.96 46.40 29.72
CA LYS A 9 -22.32 47.00 28.54
C LYS A 9 -20.98 46.29 28.29
N LYS A 10 -20.94 45.37 27.32
CA LYS A 10 -19.73 44.62 26.96
C LYS A 10 -18.62 45.60 26.55
N ASN A 11 -17.46 45.52 27.19
CA ASN A 11 -16.38 46.51 27.08
C ASN A 11 -15.83 46.56 25.63
N SER A 12 -15.61 47.75 25.06
CA SER A 12 -15.19 47.92 23.65
C SER A 12 -13.88 47.18 23.33
N ASN A 13 -12.97 47.09 24.30
CA ASN A 13 -11.72 46.33 24.19
C ASN A 13 -11.95 44.82 24.04
N GLN A 14 -13.04 44.27 24.62
CA GLN A 14 -13.43 42.87 24.42
C GLN A 14 -14.07 42.64 23.04
N ALA A 15 -14.77 43.62 22.47
CA ALA A 15 -15.32 43.51 21.13
C ALA A 15 -14.22 43.53 20.05
N ILE A 16 -13.20 44.39 20.23
CA ILE A 16 -12.05 44.50 19.32
C ILE A 16 -11.16 43.25 19.37
N SER A 17 -11.01 42.61 20.54
CA SER A 17 -10.23 41.36 20.64
C SER A 17 -10.94 40.17 19.99
N VAL A 18 -12.27 40.06 20.14
CA VAL A 18 -13.06 38.99 19.52
C VAL A 18 -13.08 39.12 17.99
N SER A 19 -13.16 40.33 17.44
CA SER A 19 -13.12 40.54 15.99
C SER A 19 -11.74 40.18 15.40
N ARG A 20 -10.64 40.56 16.06
CA ARG A 20 -9.27 40.17 15.65
C ARG A 20 -9.05 38.66 15.66
N ILE A 21 -9.54 37.96 16.69
CA ILE A 21 -9.44 36.50 16.77
C ILE A 21 -10.20 35.84 15.62
N ARG A 22 -11.43 36.30 15.31
CA ARG A 22 -12.20 35.77 14.19
C ARG A 22 -11.52 36.05 12.85
N PHE A 23 -10.99 37.26 12.66
CA PHE A 23 -10.29 37.64 11.44
C PHE A 23 -9.01 36.81 11.22
N ASN A 24 -8.16 36.66 12.25
CA ASN A 24 -6.96 35.82 12.17
C ASN A 24 -7.30 34.36 11.89
N LYS A 25 -8.40 33.86 12.48
CA LYS A 25 -8.89 32.51 12.19
C LYS A 25 -9.31 32.38 10.71
N LEU A 26 -10.04 33.35 10.16
CA LEU A 26 -10.42 33.34 8.75
C LEU A 26 -9.21 33.36 7.81
N ILE A 27 -8.18 34.15 8.14
CA ILE A 27 -6.91 34.16 7.39
C ILE A 27 -6.25 32.80 7.42
N LEU A 28 -6.13 32.19 8.60
CA LEU A 28 -5.51 30.87 8.76
C LEU A 28 -6.32 29.77 8.07
N ASP A 29 -7.65 29.78 8.18
CA ASP A 29 -8.53 28.84 7.49
C ASP A 29 -8.38 28.99 5.96
N SER A 30 -8.30 30.24 5.47
CA SER A 30 -8.07 30.52 4.04
C SER A 30 -6.68 30.05 3.57
N TRP A 31 -5.65 30.29 4.38
CA TRP A 31 -4.29 29.82 4.12
C TRP A 31 -4.23 28.30 3.98
N PHE A 32 -4.86 27.56 4.89
CA PHE A 32 -4.91 26.10 4.81
C PHE A 32 -5.65 25.61 3.56
N ILE A 33 -6.73 26.27 3.15
CA ILE A 33 -7.44 25.93 1.91
C ILE A 33 -6.50 26.10 0.72
N ILE A 34 -5.85 27.25 0.58
CA ILE A 34 -4.90 27.51 -0.52
C ILE A 34 -3.78 26.48 -0.52
N GLN A 35 -3.17 26.21 0.64
CA GLN A 35 -2.11 25.23 0.80
C GLN A 35 -2.58 23.81 0.44
N GLY A 36 -3.81 23.43 0.82
CA GLY A 36 -4.39 22.13 0.53
C GLY A 36 -4.65 21.94 -0.98
N PHE A 37 -5.24 22.94 -1.63
CA PHE A 37 -5.43 22.91 -3.09
C PHE A 37 -4.10 22.85 -3.84
N LEU A 38 -3.09 23.62 -3.39
CA LEU A 38 -1.74 23.52 -3.95
C LEU A 38 -1.14 22.12 -3.74
N GLY A 39 -1.36 21.49 -2.58
CA GLY A 39 -0.90 20.13 -2.31
C GLY A 39 -1.53 19.10 -3.24
N ILE A 40 -2.84 19.20 -3.48
CA ILE A 40 -3.56 18.33 -4.42
C ILE A 40 -3.08 18.58 -5.85
N PHE A 41 -2.87 19.84 -6.24
CA PHE A 41 -2.32 20.22 -7.54
C PHE A 41 -0.96 19.55 -7.77
N VAL A 42 -0.03 19.69 -6.82
CA VAL A 42 1.31 19.08 -6.91
C VAL A 42 1.24 17.56 -6.89
N LEU A 43 0.35 16.97 -6.09
CA LEU A 43 0.15 15.52 -6.06
C LEU A 43 -0.28 14.99 -7.42
N LEU A 44 -1.34 15.57 -8.00
CA LEU A 44 -1.86 15.16 -9.31
C LEU A 44 -0.82 15.34 -10.42
N ALA A 45 -0.06 16.44 -10.34
CA ALA A 45 1.04 16.70 -11.26
C ALA A 45 2.11 15.60 -11.17
N LEU A 46 2.55 15.23 -9.96
CA LEU A 46 3.58 14.20 -9.74
C LEU A 46 3.11 12.79 -10.12
N THR A 47 1.89 12.42 -9.76
CA THR A 47 1.36 11.08 -10.04
C THR A 47 1.04 10.86 -11.51
N THR A 48 0.71 11.94 -12.23
CA THR A 48 0.41 11.90 -13.67
C THR A 48 1.61 12.41 -14.49
N PHE A 49 2.82 12.32 -13.92
CA PHE A 49 4.04 12.66 -14.63
C PHE A 49 4.25 11.72 -15.83
N SER A 50 4.69 12.30 -16.95
CA SER A 50 5.04 11.57 -18.16
C SER A 50 6.33 12.14 -18.73
N PRO A 51 7.36 11.31 -18.99
CA PRO A 51 8.61 11.76 -19.62
C PRO A 51 8.43 12.32 -21.05
N LYS A 52 7.26 12.13 -21.65
CA LYS A 52 6.93 12.65 -22.99
C LYS A 52 6.38 14.07 -22.97
N ASP A 53 5.97 14.56 -21.80
CA ASP A 53 5.47 15.92 -21.67
C ASP A 53 6.65 16.91 -21.68
N LEU A 54 6.36 18.15 -22.10
CA LEU A 54 7.34 19.22 -22.10
C LEU A 54 7.76 19.55 -20.66
N GLY A 55 9.03 19.31 -20.34
CA GLY A 55 9.61 19.48 -19.01
C GLY A 55 10.32 20.83 -18.82
N TRP A 56 10.90 21.00 -17.62
CA TRP A 56 11.72 22.17 -17.25
C TRP A 56 12.93 22.36 -18.18
N ASN A 57 13.55 21.25 -18.59
CA ASN A 57 14.71 21.25 -19.47
C ASN A 57 14.35 21.30 -20.97
N THR A 58 13.06 21.21 -21.32
CA THR A 58 12.59 21.28 -22.70
C THR A 58 12.12 22.69 -23.01
N GLN A 59 12.54 23.27 -24.14
CA GLN A 59 12.31 24.69 -24.48
C GLN A 59 10.83 25.01 -24.72
N VAL A 60 10.05 25.29 -23.67
CA VAL A 60 8.62 25.63 -23.77
C VAL A 60 8.37 27.06 -24.23
N PHE A 61 9.33 27.98 -24.09
CA PHE A 61 9.07 29.41 -24.26
C PHE A 61 9.48 30.03 -25.61
N SER A 62 10.10 29.28 -26.54
CA SER A 62 10.67 29.86 -27.77
C SER A 62 10.21 29.27 -29.11
N GLY A 63 9.37 28.23 -29.14
CA GLY A 63 9.06 27.52 -30.39
C GLY A 63 7.61 27.66 -30.84
N ASN A 64 7.33 28.59 -31.75
CA ASN A 64 6.23 28.35 -32.70
C ASN A 64 6.60 27.10 -33.53
N ASN A 65 5.72 26.10 -33.56
CA ASN A 65 5.75 24.95 -34.50
C ASN A 65 6.53 23.69 -34.10
N GLN A 66 6.23 23.08 -32.96
CA GLN A 66 6.31 21.61 -32.87
C GLN A 66 5.00 21.10 -32.29
N ASP A 67 4.44 20.09 -32.94
CA ASP A 67 3.11 19.52 -32.68
C ASP A 67 2.80 19.53 -31.18
N ILE A 68 1.71 20.21 -30.81
CA ILE A 68 1.12 20.16 -29.46
C ILE A 68 0.59 18.72 -29.29
N THR A 69 1.52 17.79 -29.12
CA THR A 69 1.24 16.46 -28.61
C THR A 69 0.49 16.71 -27.30
N GLN A 70 -0.70 16.14 -27.21
CA GLN A 70 -1.61 16.35 -26.09
C GLN A 70 -0.83 16.12 -24.79
N VAL A 71 -0.67 17.18 -23.99
CA VAL A 71 -0.03 17.09 -22.67
C VAL A 71 -0.76 16.03 -21.87
N SER A 72 -0.04 15.00 -21.45
CA SER A 72 -0.63 13.83 -20.80
C SER A 72 -0.86 14.05 -19.31
N ASN A 73 -0.14 14.99 -18.68
CA ASN A 73 -0.36 15.37 -17.29
C ASN A 73 -1.80 15.88 -17.05
N ALA A 74 -2.47 15.31 -16.04
CA ALA A 74 -3.86 15.66 -15.70
C ALA A 74 -4.07 17.13 -15.34
N VAL A 75 -3.01 17.82 -14.89
CA VAL A 75 -3.04 19.24 -14.51
C VAL A 75 -2.70 20.14 -15.71
N GLY A 76 -2.32 19.57 -16.86
CA GLY A 76 -1.92 20.28 -18.07
C GLY A 76 -0.45 20.70 -18.05
N SER A 77 -0.06 21.64 -18.92
CA SER A 77 1.35 22.00 -19.17
C SER A 77 2.08 22.50 -17.92
N TRP A 78 1.41 23.26 -17.06
CA TRP A 78 1.98 23.71 -15.79
C TRP A 78 2.26 22.54 -14.83
N GLY A 79 1.38 21.54 -14.80
CA GLY A 79 1.59 20.33 -14.02
C GLY A 79 2.78 19.52 -14.52
N ALA A 80 2.89 19.34 -15.83
CA ALA A 80 4.03 18.68 -16.46
C ALA A 80 5.35 19.35 -16.05
N TYR A 81 5.44 20.67 -16.19
CA TYR A 81 6.63 21.43 -15.82
C TYR A 81 6.99 21.32 -14.33
N VAL A 82 6.00 21.48 -13.44
CA VAL A 82 6.22 21.40 -11.99
C VAL A 82 6.67 20.00 -11.57
N SER A 83 6.01 18.97 -12.11
CA SER A 83 6.35 17.58 -11.79
C SER A 83 7.73 17.20 -12.30
N ASP A 84 8.09 17.59 -13.52
CA ASP A 84 9.41 17.37 -14.10
C ASP A 84 10.50 18.07 -13.28
N PHE A 85 10.32 19.34 -12.92
CA PHE A 85 11.25 20.09 -12.09
C PHE A 85 11.48 19.43 -10.71
N LEU A 86 10.38 19.08 -10.03
CA LEU A 86 10.45 18.49 -8.70
C LEU A 86 11.08 17.09 -8.71
N LEU A 87 10.72 16.25 -9.68
CA LEU A 87 11.29 14.90 -9.83
C LEU A 87 12.75 14.94 -10.26
N THR A 88 13.15 15.90 -11.09
CA THR A 88 14.55 16.07 -11.51
C THR A 88 15.44 16.48 -10.33
N ILE A 89 15.00 17.44 -9.51
CA ILE A 89 15.82 17.96 -8.41
C ILE A 89 15.82 17.03 -7.19
N PHE A 90 14.64 16.55 -6.78
CA PHE A 90 14.45 15.81 -5.53
C PHE A 90 14.21 14.32 -5.71
N GLY A 91 14.03 13.83 -6.94
CA GLY A 91 13.70 12.44 -7.21
C GLY A 91 12.40 12.01 -6.54
N TYR A 92 12.39 10.79 -5.99
CA TYR A 92 11.27 10.28 -5.19
C TYR A 92 11.00 11.10 -3.93
N MET A 93 11.99 11.86 -3.45
CA MET A 93 11.79 12.71 -2.27
C MET A 93 10.89 13.92 -2.55
N SER A 94 10.57 14.22 -3.81
CA SER A 94 9.56 15.23 -4.19
C SER A 94 8.18 14.96 -3.56
N TYR A 95 7.80 13.70 -3.35
CA TYR A 95 6.52 13.33 -2.74
C TYR A 95 6.41 13.76 -1.27
N ILE A 96 7.54 13.98 -0.56
CA ILE A 96 7.50 14.50 0.81
C ILE A 96 6.95 15.92 0.86
N LEU A 97 7.11 16.71 -0.22
CA LEU A 97 6.55 18.05 -0.32
C LEU A 97 5.02 18.00 -0.33
N VAL A 98 4.43 17.03 -1.03
CA VAL A 98 2.98 16.81 -1.00
C VAL A 98 2.51 16.51 0.41
N TYR A 99 3.22 15.63 1.13
CA TYR A 99 2.92 15.35 2.52
C TYR A 99 2.99 16.63 3.38
N TRP A 100 4.03 17.45 3.20
CA TRP A 100 4.19 18.72 3.91
C TRP A 100 3.07 19.72 3.61
N LEU A 101 2.57 19.77 2.37
CA LEU A 101 1.45 20.64 2.00
C LEU A 101 0.11 20.15 2.59
N LEU A 102 -0.15 18.84 2.56
CA LEU A 102 -1.44 18.27 2.96
C LEU A 102 -1.56 17.97 4.46
N TRP A 103 -0.45 17.71 5.15
CA TRP A 103 -0.48 17.35 6.57
C TRP A 103 -1.10 18.42 7.49
N PRO A 104 -0.76 19.73 7.37
CA PRO A 104 -1.33 20.75 8.26
C PRO A 104 -2.85 20.89 8.11
N ILE A 105 -3.36 20.85 6.88
CA ILE A 105 -4.80 20.92 6.64
C ILE A 105 -5.50 19.65 7.16
N ALA A 106 -4.91 18.48 6.95
CA ALA A 106 -5.46 17.24 7.49
C ALA A 106 -5.54 17.27 9.02
N ARG A 107 -4.48 17.77 9.68
CA ARG A 107 -4.45 17.96 11.14
C ARG A 107 -5.53 18.94 11.61
N HIS A 108 -5.70 20.07 10.93
CA HIS A 108 -6.64 21.12 11.33
C HIS A 108 -8.11 20.68 11.23
N PHE A 109 -8.48 19.99 10.15
CA PHE A 109 -9.88 19.59 9.92
C PHE A 109 -10.25 18.23 10.53
N PHE A 110 -9.39 17.21 10.43
CA PHE A 110 -9.72 15.86 10.89
C PHE A 110 -9.36 15.60 12.37
N PHE A 111 -8.49 16.41 12.97
CA PHE A 111 -8.06 16.23 14.36
C PHE A 111 -8.37 17.48 15.22
N PRO A 112 -9.65 17.80 15.46
CA PRO A 112 -10.08 19.03 16.15
C PRO A 112 -9.61 19.14 17.61
N LYS A 113 -9.10 18.05 18.21
CA LYS A 113 -8.45 18.06 19.54
C LYS A 113 -7.02 18.63 19.51
N HIS A 114 -6.43 18.80 18.33
CA HIS A 114 -5.07 19.31 18.12
C HIS A 114 -5.09 20.53 17.19
N LYS A 115 -5.97 21.51 17.47
CA LYS A 115 -5.93 22.79 16.75
C LYS A 115 -4.55 23.40 16.95
N VAL A 116 -3.90 23.77 15.86
CA VAL A 116 -2.59 24.41 15.89
C VAL A 116 -2.74 25.70 16.69
N PRO A 117 -2.07 25.83 17.85
CA PRO A 117 -2.08 27.09 18.59
C PRO A 117 -1.48 28.16 17.68
N LEU A 118 -2.21 29.26 17.47
CA LEU A 118 -1.69 30.41 16.71
C LEU A 118 -0.36 30.93 17.27
N SER A 119 -0.04 30.64 18.54
CA SER A 119 1.22 30.97 19.20
C SER A 119 2.42 30.19 18.69
N ASP A 120 2.25 28.92 18.28
CA ASP A 120 3.39 28.06 17.91
C ASP A 120 4.01 28.47 16.58
N ILE A 121 3.21 29.12 15.71
CA ILE A 121 3.62 29.62 14.40
C ILE A 121 4.67 30.76 14.53
N TYR A 122 4.69 31.48 15.65
CA TYR A 122 5.56 32.64 15.86
C TYR A 122 6.81 32.36 16.71
N THR A 123 7.12 31.10 16.99
CA THR A 123 8.28 30.71 17.81
C THR A 123 9.48 30.33 16.95
N GLY A 124 10.71 30.54 17.43
CA GLY A 124 11.95 30.07 16.78
C GLY A 124 11.99 28.55 16.51
N LEU A 125 11.06 27.81 17.10
CA LEU A 125 10.79 26.40 16.84
C LEU A 125 10.39 26.11 15.39
N LEU A 126 9.78 27.08 14.68
CA LEU A 126 9.44 26.92 13.25
C LEU A 126 10.70 26.76 12.40
N GLY A 127 11.74 27.56 12.68
CA GLY A 127 13.03 27.47 11.98
C GLY A 127 13.67 26.10 12.16
N VAL A 128 13.65 25.56 13.38
CA VAL A 128 14.16 24.20 13.66
C VAL A 128 13.37 23.13 12.90
N LYS A 129 12.04 23.25 12.82
CA LYS A 129 11.20 22.32 12.06
C LYS A 129 11.48 22.38 10.55
N VAL A 130 11.66 23.57 10.00
CA VAL A 130 12.03 23.76 8.58
C VAL A 130 13.41 23.17 8.31
N LEU A 131 14.40 23.41 9.18
CA LEU A 131 15.72 22.78 9.08
C LEU A 131 15.62 21.25 9.15
N GLY A 132 14.79 20.72 10.05
CA GLY A 132 14.50 19.29 10.12
C GLY A 132 13.98 18.74 8.79
N TRP A 133 13.01 19.42 8.16
CA TRP A 133 12.47 19.03 6.86
C TRP A 133 13.50 19.08 5.73
N ILE A 134 14.33 20.13 5.69
CA ILE A 134 15.44 20.23 4.73
C ILE A 134 16.40 19.05 4.91
N LEU A 135 16.73 18.72 6.16
CA LEU A 135 17.60 17.59 6.47
C LEU A 135 16.98 16.26 6.04
N VAL A 136 15.67 16.08 6.21
CA VAL A 136 14.93 14.90 5.75
C VAL A 136 14.98 14.80 4.23
N VAL A 137 14.69 15.87 3.51
CA VAL A 137 14.70 15.86 2.03
C VAL A 137 16.10 15.57 1.51
N LEU A 138 17.12 16.23 2.07
CA LEU A 138 18.52 16.05 1.66
C LEU A 138 19.00 14.62 1.91
N SER A 139 18.80 14.11 3.13
CA SER A 139 19.24 12.76 3.49
C SER A 139 18.42 11.65 2.83
N GLY A 140 17.11 11.85 2.64
CA GLY A 140 16.28 10.92 1.88
C GLY A 140 16.67 10.86 0.41
N ALA A 141 16.89 12.01 -0.23
CA ALA A 141 17.34 12.09 -1.62
C ALA A 141 18.68 11.37 -1.82
N THR A 142 19.65 11.57 -0.93
CA THR A 142 20.94 10.87 -1.01
C THR A 142 20.81 9.37 -0.78
N LEU A 143 20.01 8.94 0.20
CA LEU A 143 19.74 7.52 0.42
C LEU A 143 19.08 6.87 -0.80
N PHE A 144 18.13 7.55 -1.45
CA PHE A 144 17.54 7.05 -2.69
C PHE A 144 18.58 6.94 -3.82
N SER A 145 19.48 7.90 -3.97
CA SER A 145 20.57 7.81 -4.96
C SER A 145 21.56 6.67 -4.64
N LEU A 146 21.85 6.41 -3.37
CA LEU A 146 22.72 5.31 -2.96
C LEU A 146 22.06 3.94 -3.16
N LEU A 147 20.77 3.82 -2.82
CA LEU A 147 20.10 2.52 -2.74
C LEU A 147 19.44 2.09 -4.04
N LEU A 148 19.05 3.04 -4.92
CA LEU A 148 18.45 2.75 -6.20
C LEU A 148 19.53 2.69 -7.28
N GLU A 149 19.58 1.58 -7.99
CA GLU A 149 20.54 1.40 -9.07
C GLU A 149 20.23 2.33 -10.25
N PRO A 150 21.26 2.95 -10.87
CA PRO A 150 21.09 3.76 -12.07
C PRO A 150 20.38 2.99 -13.19
N GLY A 151 19.34 3.60 -13.78
CA GLY A 151 18.59 3.01 -14.90
C GLY A 151 17.41 2.11 -14.52
N SER A 152 17.15 1.90 -13.22
CA SER A 152 15.98 1.14 -12.75
C SER A 152 14.71 1.99 -12.54
N SER A 153 14.82 3.32 -12.56
CA SER A 153 13.73 4.25 -12.27
C SER A 153 13.09 4.84 -13.53
N PHE A 154 11.76 4.99 -13.50
CA PHE A 154 10.97 5.68 -14.53
C PHE A 154 11.05 7.23 -14.43
N LEU A 155 11.98 7.76 -13.64
CA LEU A 155 12.14 9.20 -13.42
C LEU A 155 13.07 9.83 -14.47
N PRO A 156 12.98 11.15 -14.70
CA PRO A 156 13.90 11.88 -15.58
C PRO A 156 15.37 11.69 -15.20
N GLU A 157 15.62 11.66 -13.90
CA GLU A 157 16.92 11.47 -13.26
C GLU A 157 16.89 10.22 -12.37
N GLU A 158 18.04 9.87 -11.80
CA GLU A 158 18.16 8.82 -10.78
C GLU A 158 17.17 9.03 -9.62
N GLY A 159 16.86 7.97 -8.87
CA GLY A 159 15.82 8.01 -7.84
C GLY A 159 16.01 9.06 -6.72
N GLY A 160 17.24 9.56 -6.51
CA GLY A 160 17.55 10.64 -5.59
C GLY A 160 17.49 12.06 -6.17
N GLY A 161 17.26 12.20 -7.47
CA GLY A 161 17.37 13.47 -8.20
C GLY A 161 18.78 14.05 -8.18
N LEU A 162 18.93 15.25 -8.76
CA LEU A 162 20.19 15.95 -8.89
C LEU A 162 20.88 16.21 -7.54
N ILE A 163 20.11 16.57 -6.51
CA ILE A 163 20.65 16.83 -5.17
C ILE A 163 21.20 15.53 -4.57
N GLY A 164 20.43 14.44 -4.66
CA GLY A 164 20.80 13.15 -4.11
C GLY A 164 22.07 12.60 -4.76
N SER A 165 22.16 12.64 -6.09
CA SER A 165 23.32 12.14 -6.85
C SER A 165 24.59 12.97 -6.63
N THR A 166 24.45 14.29 -6.56
CA THR A 166 25.59 15.18 -6.29
C THR A 166 26.14 14.96 -4.88
N VAL A 167 25.27 14.83 -3.89
CA VAL A 167 25.71 14.66 -2.50
C VAL A 167 26.17 13.21 -2.24
N SER A 168 25.54 12.20 -2.83
CA SER A 168 26.00 10.81 -2.70
C SER A 168 27.41 10.62 -3.27
N SER A 169 27.66 11.12 -4.48
CA SER A 169 28.98 11.06 -5.13
C SER A 169 30.07 11.77 -4.33
N LEU A 170 29.76 12.90 -3.70
CA LEU A 170 30.69 13.64 -2.85
C LEU A 170 31.08 12.87 -1.58
N PHE A 171 30.16 12.11 -0.98
CA PHE A 171 30.37 11.42 0.29
C PHE A 171 30.82 9.95 0.14
N ILE A 172 30.56 9.31 -1.00
CA ILE A 172 31.06 7.95 -1.28
C ILE A 172 32.59 7.89 -1.23
N VAL A 173 33.28 8.89 -1.77
CA VAL A 173 34.75 8.93 -1.81
C VAL A 173 35.37 8.89 -0.41
N PRO A 174 34.97 9.76 0.55
CA PRO A 174 35.53 9.73 1.91
C PRO A 174 34.95 8.63 2.83
N LEU A 175 33.66 8.27 2.72
CA LEU A 175 32.97 7.40 3.69
C LEU A 175 32.69 5.97 3.18
N SER A 176 33.05 5.64 1.94
CA SER A 176 32.58 4.43 1.26
C SER A 176 31.04 4.37 1.18
N PHE A 177 30.52 3.38 0.46
CA PHE A 177 29.09 3.16 0.31
C PHE A 177 28.39 2.93 1.67
N ILE A 178 28.93 2.03 2.48
CA ILE A 178 28.32 1.63 3.75
C ILE A 178 28.34 2.76 4.80
N GLY A 179 29.41 3.55 4.84
CA GLY A 179 29.52 4.68 5.75
C GLY A 179 28.61 5.84 5.35
N SER A 180 28.47 6.08 4.05
CA SER A 180 27.50 7.06 3.52
C SER A 180 26.07 6.69 3.87
N LEU A 181 25.69 5.42 3.70
CA LEU A 181 24.37 4.91 4.11
C LEU A 181 24.12 5.13 5.60
N LEU A 182 25.08 4.80 6.45
CA LEU A 182 24.94 4.95 7.90
C LEU A 182 24.79 6.43 8.31
N LEU A 183 25.62 7.31 7.74
CA LEU A 183 25.57 8.76 8.00
C LEU A 183 24.23 9.35 7.58
N PHE A 184 23.79 9.12 6.34
CA PHE A 184 22.54 9.69 5.85
C PHE A 184 21.31 9.05 6.50
N SER A 185 21.38 7.79 6.94
CA SER A 185 20.33 7.20 7.78
C SER A 185 20.22 7.91 9.14
N ALA A 186 21.36 8.22 9.78
CA ALA A 186 21.36 8.96 11.04
C ALA A 186 20.84 10.39 10.87
N LEU A 187 21.24 11.08 9.79
CA LEU A 187 20.72 12.41 9.46
C LEU A 187 19.22 12.38 9.13
N LEU A 188 18.73 11.35 8.46
CA LEU A 188 17.30 11.19 8.20
C LEU A 188 16.51 11.07 9.50
N LEU A 189 16.96 10.23 10.43
CA LEU A 189 16.33 10.06 11.74
C LEU A 189 16.38 11.35 12.59
N LEU A 190 17.51 12.06 12.55
CA LEU A 190 17.65 13.37 13.20
C LEU A 190 16.66 14.36 12.59
N GLY A 191 16.60 14.44 11.26
CA GLY A 191 15.70 15.33 10.55
C GLY A 191 14.24 15.04 10.85
N LEU A 192 13.85 13.77 10.90
CA LEU A 192 12.51 13.34 11.30
C LEU A 192 12.19 13.75 12.74
N THR A 193 13.16 13.65 13.66
CA THR A 193 12.99 14.07 15.07
C THR A 193 12.82 15.59 15.21
N LEU A 194 13.50 16.38 14.38
CA LEU A 194 13.37 17.85 14.40
C LEU A 194 12.11 18.34 13.68
N SER A 195 11.73 17.69 12.58
CA SER A 195 10.60 18.10 11.74
C SER A 195 9.25 17.66 12.31
N ILE A 196 9.19 16.44 12.82
CA ILE A 196 8.01 15.83 13.42
C ILE A 196 8.33 15.70 14.91
N GLU A 197 7.47 16.21 15.78
CA GLU A 197 7.55 15.98 17.23
C GLU A 197 7.21 14.51 17.54
N VAL A 198 8.05 13.58 17.07
CA VAL A 198 7.82 12.14 17.18
C VAL A 198 7.98 11.75 18.64
N SER A 199 6.90 11.28 19.24
CA SER A 199 7.01 10.48 20.47
C SER A 199 7.53 9.10 20.09
N TRP A 200 8.84 8.88 20.27
CA TRP A 200 9.47 7.57 20.05
C TRP A 200 8.79 6.45 20.86
N ILE A 201 8.30 6.76 22.06
CA ILE A 201 7.50 5.84 22.87
C ILE A 201 6.21 5.45 22.14
N ALA A 202 5.47 6.41 21.59
CA ALA A 202 4.26 6.12 20.85
C ALA A 202 4.53 5.29 19.58
N LEU A 203 5.65 5.56 18.89
CA LEU A 203 6.08 4.78 17.73
C LEU A 203 6.42 3.34 18.11
N ILE A 204 7.22 3.14 19.16
CA ILE A 204 7.58 1.82 19.70
C ILE A 204 6.32 1.06 20.12
N ASN A 205 5.39 1.71 20.82
CA ASN A 205 4.13 1.10 21.21
C ASN A 205 3.27 0.68 20.01
N LYS A 206 3.21 1.51 18.95
CA LYS A 206 2.50 1.16 17.71
C LYS A 206 3.18 0.01 16.97
N LEU A 207 4.51 0.02 16.86
CA LEU A 207 5.27 -1.07 16.26
C LEU A 207 5.04 -2.36 17.06
N GLN A 208 5.12 -2.31 18.38
CA GLN A 208 4.80 -3.44 19.26
C GLN A 208 3.38 -3.96 19.01
N GLN A 209 2.37 -3.08 18.94
CA GLN A 209 1.00 -3.48 18.62
C GLN A 209 0.92 -4.14 17.23
N LEU A 210 1.57 -3.58 16.22
CA LEU A 210 1.61 -4.13 14.86
C LEU A 210 2.26 -5.52 14.85
N PHE A 211 3.37 -5.69 15.57
CA PHE A 211 4.06 -6.97 15.75
C PHE A 211 3.16 -7.99 16.45
N LEU A 212 2.45 -7.59 17.50
CA LEU A 212 1.52 -8.46 18.22
C LEU A 212 0.30 -8.85 17.37
N THR A 213 -0.29 -7.91 16.61
CA THR A 213 -1.43 -8.19 15.72
C THR A 213 -1.04 -9.01 14.48
N SER A 214 0.17 -8.80 13.97
CA SER A 214 0.71 -9.59 12.87
C SER A 214 1.10 -10.98 13.37
N GLY A 215 1.67 -11.08 14.57
CA GLY A 215 2.00 -12.33 15.25
C GLY A 215 0.76 -13.16 15.58
N SER A 216 -0.33 -12.55 16.04
CA SER A 216 -1.59 -13.26 16.29
C SER A 216 -2.21 -13.75 14.98
N SER A 217 -2.24 -12.93 13.94
CA SER A 217 -2.76 -13.32 12.62
C SER A 217 -1.95 -14.46 11.97
N PHE A 218 -0.63 -14.44 12.13
CA PHE A 218 0.25 -15.52 11.68
C PHE A 218 0.05 -16.79 12.51
N GLY A 219 -0.06 -16.65 13.84
CA GLY A 219 -0.32 -17.77 14.76
C GLY A 219 -1.66 -18.46 14.52
N PHE A 220 -2.74 -17.69 14.29
CA PHE A 220 -4.06 -18.23 13.94
C PHE A 220 -4.05 -18.95 12.58
N LYS A 221 -3.38 -18.41 11.56
CA LYS A 221 -3.26 -19.08 10.26
C LYS A 221 -2.40 -20.36 10.33
N LEU A 222 -1.36 -20.37 11.15
CA LEU A 222 -0.53 -21.56 11.37
C LEU A 222 -1.29 -22.66 12.12
N SER A 223 -2.05 -22.30 13.15
CA SER A 223 -2.84 -23.30 13.90
C SER A 223 -3.91 -23.92 13.01
N GLU A 224 -4.59 -23.13 12.18
CA GLU A 224 -5.59 -23.60 11.21
C GLU A 224 -4.97 -24.50 10.12
N LEU A 225 -3.77 -24.16 9.63
CA LEU A 225 -3.00 -25.01 8.72
C LEU A 225 -2.58 -26.34 9.36
N ILE A 226 -2.11 -26.33 10.61
CA ILE A 226 -1.69 -27.55 11.32
C ILE A 226 -2.90 -28.46 11.61
N ILE A 227 -4.03 -27.87 12.01
CA ILE A 227 -5.28 -28.61 12.26
C ILE A 227 -5.79 -29.24 10.96
N SER A 228 -5.88 -28.46 9.88
CA SER A 228 -6.36 -28.97 8.58
C SER A 228 -5.43 -30.05 7.98
N LEU A 229 -4.12 -29.99 8.21
CA LEU A 229 -3.18 -31.04 7.82
C LEU A 229 -3.38 -32.32 8.67
N ARG A 230 -3.57 -32.19 9.99
CA ARG A 230 -3.86 -33.33 10.87
C ARG A 230 -5.18 -33.99 10.51
N GLU A 231 -6.22 -33.23 10.20
CA GLU A 231 -7.52 -33.76 9.75
C GLU A 231 -7.40 -34.50 8.41
N LYS A 232 -6.68 -33.92 7.43
CA LYS A 232 -6.40 -34.59 6.15
C LYS A 232 -5.61 -35.89 6.34
N GLN A 233 -4.66 -35.93 7.28
CA GLN A 233 -3.91 -37.14 7.59
C GLN A 233 -4.77 -38.22 8.26
N LYS A 234 -5.64 -37.84 9.22
CA LYS A 234 -6.59 -38.77 9.85
C LYS A 234 -7.53 -39.39 8.82
N LEU A 235 -8.13 -38.57 7.95
CA LEU A 235 -9.01 -39.04 6.88
C LEU A 235 -8.30 -39.97 5.88
N ARG A 236 -7.01 -39.72 5.59
CA ARG A 236 -6.21 -40.63 4.74
C ARG A 236 -5.96 -41.98 5.41
N ARG A 237 -5.65 -41.99 6.72
CA ARG A 237 -5.47 -43.23 7.49
C ARG A 237 -6.75 -44.05 7.55
N GLU A 238 -7.88 -43.43 7.85
CA GLU A 238 -9.18 -44.12 7.84
C GLU A 238 -9.54 -44.69 6.47
N LYS A 239 -9.24 -43.98 5.38
CA LYS A 239 -9.45 -44.48 4.01
C LYS A 239 -8.57 -45.69 3.70
N LEU A 240 -7.30 -45.66 4.10
CA LEU A 240 -6.38 -46.78 3.93
C LEU A 240 -6.83 -48.01 4.74
N GLU A 241 -7.23 -47.83 5.99
CA GLU A 241 -7.75 -48.92 6.83
C GLU A 241 -9.05 -49.52 6.27
N ARG A 242 -9.95 -48.70 5.72
CA ARG A 242 -11.16 -49.19 5.04
C ARG A 242 -10.82 -50.01 3.80
N GLN A 243 -9.86 -49.56 2.99
CA GLN A 243 -9.42 -50.29 1.81
C GLN A 243 -8.75 -51.62 2.19
N GLU A 244 -7.89 -51.61 3.20
CA GLU A 244 -7.22 -52.80 3.71
C GLU A 244 -8.22 -53.84 4.22
N LYS A 245 -9.23 -53.42 5.02
CA LYS A 245 -10.33 -54.30 5.46
C LYS A 245 -11.12 -54.91 4.31
N VAL A 246 -11.39 -54.14 3.25
CA VAL A 246 -12.08 -54.64 2.05
C VAL A 246 -11.23 -55.66 1.31
N ILE A 247 -9.93 -55.41 1.15
CA ILE A 247 -8.98 -56.32 0.48
C ILE A 247 -8.78 -57.62 1.29
N LEU A 248 -8.74 -57.52 2.62
CA LEU A 248 -8.61 -58.68 3.50
C LEU A 248 -9.88 -59.55 3.44
N ASN A 249 -11.06 -58.92 3.48
CA ASN A 249 -12.34 -59.62 3.32
C ASN A 249 -12.50 -60.24 1.92
N SER A 250 -12.03 -59.58 0.85
CA SER A 250 -12.06 -60.17 -0.49
C SER A 250 -11.10 -61.36 -0.62
N LYS A 251 -9.90 -61.30 -0.01
CA LYS A 251 -8.97 -62.44 0.04
C LYS A 251 -9.54 -63.64 0.81
N VAL A 252 -10.21 -63.41 1.93
CA VAL A 252 -10.91 -64.47 2.69
C VAL A 252 -12.05 -65.09 1.87
N LYS A 253 -12.78 -64.27 1.10
CA LYS A 253 -13.85 -64.70 0.21
C LYS A 253 -13.34 -65.49 -1.02
N ASP A 254 -12.15 -65.17 -1.52
CA ASP A 254 -11.52 -65.92 -2.61
C ASP A 254 -10.92 -67.26 -2.13
N GLN A 255 -10.47 -67.36 -0.88
CA GLN A 255 -10.05 -68.64 -0.28
C GLN A 255 -11.22 -69.57 0.08
N THR A 256 -12.46 -69.06 0.17
CA THR A 256 -13.67 -69.83 0.50
C THR A 256 -14.53 -70.22 -0.72
N LYS A 257 -14.02 -70.08 -1.95
CA LYS A 257 -14.71 -70.65 -3.14
C LYS A 257 -14.60 -72.18 -3.09
N PRO A 258 -15.72 -72.92 -2.96
CA PRO A 258 -15.69 -74.38 -2.98
C PRO A 258 -15.34 -74.89 -4.39
N ALA A 259 -14.52 -75.94 -4.46
CA ALA A 259 -14.16 -76.61 -5.71
C ALA A 259 -15.40 -76.97 -6.55
N GLU A 260 -15.30 -76.73 -7.85
CA GLU A 260 -16.35 -76.97 -8.84
C GLU A 260 -16.63 -78.48 -8.97
N VAL A 261 -17.77 -78.94 -8.43
CA VAL A 261 -18.26 -80.33 -8.59
C VAL A 261 -19.19 -80.41 -9.80
N ILE A 262 -18.72 -81.09 -10.83
CA ILE A 262 -19.48 -81.53 -12.00
C ILE A 262 -20.61 -82.47 -11.53
N LYS A 263 -21.88 -82.10 -11.78
CA LYS A 263 -23.03 -83.01 -11.63
C LYS A 263 -23.48 -83.56 -13.00
N PRO A 264 -23.63 -84.88 -13.18
CA PRO A 264 -24.14 -85.47 -14.42
C PRO A 264 -25.67 -85.34 -14.53
N LYS A 265 -26.17 -85.04 -15.74
CA LYS A 265 -27.61 -84.91 -16.07
C LYS A 265 -28.35 -86.26 -16.00
N PRO A 266 -29.61 -86.31 -15.51
CA PRO A 266 -30.40 -87.53 -15.48
C PRO A 266 -31.07 -87.84 -16.84
N LYS A 267 -31.18 -89.14 -17.15
CA LYS A 267 -31.87 -89.71 -18.32
C LYS A 267 -33.39 -89.56 -18.21
N ILE A 268 -34.05 -89.09 -19.27
CA ILE A 268 -35.49 -89.29 -19.49
C ILE A 268 -35.67 -90.15 -20.77
N ARG A 269 -36.54 -91.14 -20.64
CA ARG A 269 -36.78 -92.29 -21.53
C ARG A 269 -37.77 -91.93 -22.67
N LYS A 270 -37.45 -92.45 -23.86
CA LYS A 270 -38.21 -92.52 -25.15
C LYS A 270 -39.74 -92.74 -24.96
N LYS A 271 -40.66 -92.36 -25.87
CA LYS A 271 -40.77 -92.81 -27.28
C LYS A 271 -42.03 -92.22 -27.99
N GLN A 272 -41.95 -92.01 -29.32
CA GLN A 272 -43.02 -92.17 -30.36
C GLN A 272 -44.25 -91.22 -30.36
N LYS A 273 -44.86 -90.78 -31.48
CA LYS A 273 -44.63 -90.90 -32.94
C LYS A 273 -45.58 -89.91 -33.68
N SER A 274 -45.08 -89.34 -34.78
CA SER A 274 -45.74 -89.06 -36.09
C SER A 274 -46.70 -87.87 -36.36
N ARG A 275 -46.53 -87.39 -37.60
CA ARG A 275 -47.33 -86.50 -38.49
C ARG A 275 -47.07 -84.99 -38.29
N ALA A 276 -46.83 -84.20 -39.34
CA ALA A 276 -47.52 -84.20 -40.62
C ALA A 276 -46.64 -83.86 -41.84
N ARG A 277 -47.19 -84.25 -43.00
CA ARG A 277 -46.69 -84.22 -44.38
C ARG A 277 -47.30 -83.01 -45.09
N LYS A 278 -46.51 -82.25 -45.87
CA LYS A 278 -46.85 -81.52 -47.11
C LYS A 278 -45.51 -81.43 -47.88
N THR A 279 -45.39 -81.73 -49.18
CA THR A 279 -45.95 -81.02 -50.35
C THR A 279 -45.75 -81.95 -51.58
N SER A 280 -46.78 -82.24 -52.40
CA SER A 280 -47.00 -81.81 -53.83
C SER A 280 -46.15 -82.57 -54.88
N ARG A 281 -46.54 -82.92 -56.12
CA ARG A 281 -47.73 -82.95 -57.01
C ARG A 281 -47.26 -83.82 -58.20
N ALA A 282 -47.99 -84.82 -58.66
CA ALA A 282 -49.00 -84.81 -59.73
C ALA A 282 -48.46 -84.80 -61.18
N ILE A 283 -48.83 -85.89 -61.88
CA ILE A 283 -48.99 -86.13 -63.33
C ILE A 283 -47.70 -86.28 -64.14
#